data_AF-A0A7C3SWX3-F1
#
_entry.id   AF-A0A7C3SWX3-F1
#
_cell.length_a   1.000
_cell.length_b   1.000
_cell.length_c   1.000
_cell.angle_alpha   90.00
_cell.angle_beta   90.00
_cell.angle_gamma   90.00
#
_symmetry.space_group_name_H-M   'P 1'
#
loop_
_entity.id
_entity.type
_entity.pdbx_description
1 polymer ?
#
loop_
_entity_poly.entity_id
_entity_poly.type
_entity_poly.pdbx_seq_one_letter_code
_entity_poly.pdbx_strand_id
1 'polypeptide(L)'
;MGVFYRNNNWWIDYYFEGRRKREKVGPSKRLAEIVLKKRLVEIAEGKYLDIKRRPDITFDGAVEKYLEWAKVNKISWERDKLSLSHWQEEFKQKKLSEICKLDVERYKAKRKEVVAPRTVNEEIACLKRLFNRMVEWGLFIGENPTKGVKFLRQSPGRIKFLSE
;
A
#
# COMPACT_ATOMS: atom_id res chain seq x y z
N MET A 1 18.93 13.65 -24.19
CA MET A 1 18.38 12.28 -24.09
C MET A 1 18.67 11.58 -25.41
N GLY A 2 18.98 10.28 -25.41
CA GLY A 2 19.35 9.61 -26.65
C GLY A 2 19.67 8.13 -26.47
N VAL A 3 20.04 7.48 -27.56
CA VAL A 3 20.51 6.09 -27.56
C VAL A 3 22.01 6.06 -27.81
N PHE A 4 22.72 5.16 -27.14
CA PHE A 4 24.16 4.99 -27.32
C PHE A 4 24.55 3.52 -27.24
N TYR A 5 25.66 3.16 -27.88
CA TYR A 5 26.12 1.78 -27.96
C TYR A 5 27.27 1.52 -26.99
N ARG A 6 27.18 0.46 -26.19
CA ARG A 6 28.17 0.06 -25.18
C ARG A 6 28.11 -1.44 -24.90
N ASN A 7 29.26 -2.11 -24.85
CA ASN A 7 29.40 -3.55 -24.55
C ASN A 7 28.47 -4.42 -25.41
N ASN A 8 28.56 -4.25 -26.73
CA ASN A 8 27.77 -4.98 -27.72
C ASN A 8 26.24 -4.78 -27.61
N ASN A 9 25.78 -3.73 -26.91
CA ASN A 9 24.37 -3.47 -26.67
C ASN A 9 24.06 -1.98 -26.79
N TRP A 10 22.85 -1.67 -27.24
CA TRP A 10 22.26 -0.33 -27.20
C TRP A 10 21.64 -0.06 -25.84
N TRP A 11 21.89 1.15 -25.37
CA TRP A 11 21.40 1.72 -24.14
C TRP A 11 20.59 2.97 -24.46
N ILE A 12 19.60 3.26 -23.62
CA ILE A 12 18.84 4.50 -23.66
C ILE A 12 19.28 5.40 -22.51
N ASP A 13 19.29 6.71 -22.73
CA ASP A 13 19.66 7.73 -21.75
C ASP A 13 18.59 8.82 -21.71
N TYR A 14 17.92 8.94 -20.56
CA TYR A 14 16.86 9.93 -20.37
C TYR A 14 16.81 10.42 -18.93
N TYR A 15 16.11 11.52 -18.69
CA TYR A 15 15.90 12.08 -17.37
C TYR A 15 14.48 11.81 -16.91
N PHE A 16 14.33 11.46 -15.64
CA PHE A 16 13.05 11.33 -14.97
C PHE A 16 13.18 11.91 -13.56
N GLU A 17 12.29 12.82 -13.18
CA GLU A 17 12.30 13.51 -11.88
C GLU A 17 13.66 14.12 -11.52
N GLY A 18 14.31 14.78 -12.48
CA GLY A 18 15.62 15.42 -12.29
C GLY A 18 16.81 14.45 -12.17
N ARG A 19 16.58 13.13 -12.24
CA ARG A 19 17.63 12.11 -12.18
C ARG A 19 17.88 11.51 -13.56
N ARG A 20 19.15 11.34 -13.92
CA ARG A 20 19.57 10.65 -15.15
C ARG A 20 19.36 9.14 -14.99
N LYS A 21 18.67 8.52 -15.94
CA LYS A 21 18.39 7.08 -16.01
C LYS A 21 18.99 6.52 -17.30
N ARG A 22 19.64 5.36 -17.16
CA ARG A 22 20.21 4.61 -18.28
C ARG A 22 19.73 3.17 -18.20
N GLU A 23 19.08 2.69 -19.25
CA GLU A 23 18.57 1.32 -19.34
C GLU A 23 19.24 0.60 -20.52
N LYS A 24 19.62 -0.66 -20.33
CA LYS A 24 20.10 -1.55 -21.40
C LYS A 24 18.89 -2.08 -22.16
N VAL A 25 18.89 -1.96 -23.49
CA VAL A 25 17.80 -2.48 -24.33
C VAL A 25 18.20 -3.78 -25.02
N GLY A 26 19.36 -3.82 -25.67
CA GLY A 26 19.81 -5.00 -26.43
C GLY A 26 20.55 -4.64 -27.72
N PRO A 27 20.78 -5.59 -28.64
CA PRO A 27 21.65 -5.37 -29.80
C PRO A 27 21.04 -4.49 -30.91
N SER A 28 19.73 -4.24 -30.89
CA SER A 28 19.03 -3.48 -31.94
C SER A 28 18.92 -1.99 -31.63
N LYS A 29 19.51 -1.15 -32.49
CA LYS A 29 19.39 0.32 -32.42
C LYS A 29 17.94 0.78 -32.54
N ARG A 30 17.22 0.24 -33.52
CA ARG A 30 15.82 0.58 -33.79
C ARG A 30 14.93 0.25 -32.59
N LEU A 31 15.18 -0.88 -31.93
CA LEU A 31 14.47 -1.23 -30.71
C LEU A 31 14.76 -0.23 -29.59
N ALA A 32 16.01 0.17 -29.40
CA ALA A 32 16.39 1.16 -28.40
C ALA A 32 15.70 2.52 -28.63
N GLU A 33 15.58 2.96 -29.88
CA GLU A 33 14.87 4.21 -30.22
C GLU A 33 13.37 4.12 -29.92
N ILE A 34 12.73 2.98 -30.23
CA ILE A 34 11.31 2.73 -29.90
C ILE A 34 11.10 2.73 -28.38
N VAL A 35 11.97 2.04 -27.62
CA VAL A 35 11.88 1.99 -26.16
C VAL A 35 12.07 3.38 -25.56
N LEU A 36 13.04 4.16 -26.05
CA LEU A 36 13.25 5.54 -25.60
C LEU A 36 12.01 6.39 -25.84
N LYS A 37 11.42 6.36 -27.04
CA LYS A 37 10.18 7.09 -27.35
C LYS A 37 9.03 6.66 -26.43
N LYS A 38 8.86 5.35 -26.22
CA LYS A 38 7.86 4.81 -25.31
C LYS A 38 8.06 5.34 -23.88
N ARG A 39 9.29 5.38 -23.36
CA ARG A 39 9.58 5.95 -22.03
C ARG A 39 9.23 7.43 -21.95
N LEU A 40 9.59 8.21 -22.97
CA LEU A 40 9.26 9.64 -22.98
C LEU A 40 7.75 9.88 -23.00
N VAL A 41 6.99 9.08 -23.75
CA VAL A 41 5.52 9.12 -23.76
C VAL A 41 4.97 8.72 -22.39
N GLU A 42 5.44 7.62 -21.80
CA GLU A 42 5.02 7.20 -20.45
C GLU A 42 5.32 8.26 -19.39
N ILE A 43 6.45 8.98 -19.50
CA ILE A 43 6.80 10.08 -18.59
C ILE A 43 5.88 11.27 -18.81
N ALA A 44 5.61 11.64 -20.07
CA ALA A 44 4.71 12.74 -20.42
C ALA A 44 3.26 12.47 -19.97
N GLU A 45 2.81 11.21 -20.07
CA GLU A 45 1.49 10.78 -19.62
C GLU A 45 1.42 10.55 -18.09
N GLY A 46 2.52 10.68 -17.35
CA GLY A 46 2.59 10.38 -15.91
C GLY A 46 2.53 8.88 -15.55
N LYS A 47 2.45 8.00 -16.55
CA LYS A 47 2.36 6.53 -16.43
C LYS A 47 3.70 5.83 -16.24
N TYR A 48 4.83 6.53 -16.35
CA TYR A 48 6.15 5.93 -16.13
C TYR A 48 6.36 5.43 -14.68
N LEU A 49 5.52 5.91 -13.74
CA LEU A 49 5.45 5.41 -12.37
C LEU A 49 4.79 4.01 -12.25
N ASP A 50 3.95 3.59 -13.22
CA ASP A 50 3.12 2.37 -13.16
C ASP A 50 3.87 1.05 -13.48
N ILE A 51 5.15 1.11 -13.89
CA ILE A 51 5.86 -0.08 -14.38
C ILE A 51 6.33 -1.01 -13.24
N LYS A 52 6.22 -0.60 -11.97
CA LYS A 52 6.36 -1.53 -10.84
C LYS A 52 5.09 -2.36 -10.66
N ARG A 53 4.70 -3.12 -11.69
CA ARG A 53 3.74 -4.22 -11.60
C ARG A 53 4.31 -5.31 -10.69
N ARG A 54 4.13 -5.14 -9.38
CA ARG A 54 4.15 -6.23 -8.40
C ARG A 54 2.71 -6.61 -8.08
N PRO A 55 2.45 -7.85 -7.64
CA PRO A 55 1.09 -8.37 -7.48
C PRO A 55 0.29 -7.45 -6.56
N ASP A 56 -0.65 -6.73 -7.16
CA ASP A 56 -1.62 -5.93 -6.44
C ASP A 56 -2.76 -6.87 -6.03
N ILE A 57 -2.59 -7.46 -4.86
CA ILE A 57 -3.55 -8.41 -4.30
C ILE A 57 -4.83 -7.68 -3.89
N THR A 58 -5.94 -8.40 -3.89
CA THR A 58 -7.18 -7.89 -3.31
C THR A 58 -7.02 -7.71 -1.81
N PHE A 59 -7.81 -6.80 -1.23
CA PHE A 59 -7.84 -6.62 0.22
C PHE A 59 -8.17 -7.93 0.94
N ASP A 60 -9.13 -8.70 0.41
CA ASP A 60 -9.51 -10.00 0.97
C ASP A 60 -8.34 -11.00 0.95
N GLY A 61 -7.60 -11.07 -0.15
CA GLY A 61 -6.40 -11.91 -0.24
C GLY A 61 -5.28 -11.45 0.71
N ALA A 62 -5.19 -10.15 1.00
CA ALA A 62 -4.27 -9.62 1.99
C ALA A 62 -4.68 -10.01 3.42
N VAL A 63 -5.97 -9.96 3.74
CA VAL A 63 -6.52 -10.35 5.04
C VAL A 63 -6.27 -11.83 5.30
N GLU A 64 -6.53 -12.70 4.32
CA GLU A 64 -6.27 -14.14 4.44
C GLU A 64 -4.80 -14.43 4.80
N LYS A 65 -3.86 -13.91 4.00
CA LYS A 65 -2.42 -14.05 4.25
C LYS A 65 -1.98 -13.48 5.59
N TYR A 66 -2.53 -12.31 5.96
CA TYR A 66 -2.24 -11.70 7.25
C TYR A 66 -2.71 -12.57 8.41
N LEU A 67 -3.92 -13.16 8.32
CA LEU A 67 -4.49 -13.99 9.37
C LEU A 67 -3.79 -15.35 9.49
N GLU A 68 -3.34 -15.96 8.39
CA GLU A 68 -2.50 -17.16 8.42
C GLU A 68 -1.22 -16.91 9.23
N TRP A 69 -0.53 -15.81 8.95
CA TRP A 69 0.63 -15.40 9.72
C TRP A 69 0.28 -15.03 11.17
N ALA A 70 -0.80 -14.29 11.40
CA ALA A 70 -1.18 -13.82 12.72
C ALA A 70 -1.54 -14.97 13.67
N LYS A 71 -2.18 -16.04 13.19
CA LYS A 71 -2.49 -17.23 13.99
C LYS A 71 -1.25 -17.87 14.60
N VAL A 72 -0.12 -17.85 13.89
CA VAL A 72 1.14 -18.42 14.36
C VAL A 72 1.92 -17.44 15.25
N ASN A 73 1.84 -16.14 14.95
CA ASN A 73 2.75 -15.14 15.53
C ASN A 73 2.11 -14.24 16.59
N LYS A 74 0.78 -14.33 16.80
CA LYS A 74 0.05 -13.43 17.71
C LYS A 74 -0.98 -14.17 18.54
N ILE A 75 -0.97 -13.90 19.85
CA ILE A 75 -2.03 -14.35 20.77
C ILE A 75 -3.35 -13.66 20.42
N SER A 76 -3.31 -12.38 20.06
CA SER A 76 -4.51 -11.55 19.82
C SER A 76 -5.06 -11.64 18.39
N TRP A 77 -4.85 -12.75 17.68
CA TRP A 77 -5.21 -12.88 16.26
C TRP A 77 -6.73 -12.84 16.01
N GLU A 78 -7.53 -13.32 16.97
CA GLU A 78 -9.00 -13.30 16.86
C GLU A 78 -9.57 -11.87 16.85
N ARG A 79 -8.97 -10.97 17.64
CA ARG A 79 -9.33 -9.55 17.64
C ARG A 79 -9.00 -8.88 16.31
N ASP A 80 -7.88 -9.27 15.71
CA ASP A 80 -7.54 -8.81 14.36
C ASP A 80 -8.53 -9.35 13.33
N LYS A 81 -8.95 -10.62 13.41
CA LYS A 81 -9.97 -11.19 12.52
C LYS A 81 -11.27 -10.41 12.56
N LEU A 82 -11.79 -10.09 13.75
CA LEU A 82 -13.00 -9.28 13.92
C LEU A 82 -12.82 -7.86 13.37
N SER A 83 -11.66 -7.23 13.62
CA SER A 83 -11.40 -5.89 13.11
C SER A 83 -11.35 -5.88 11.58
N LEU A 84 -10.72 -6.89 10.98
CA LEU A 84 -10.56 -7.00 9.53
C LEU A 84 -11.87 -7.35 8.83
N SER A 85 -12.79 -8.11 9.44
CA SER A 85 -14.08 -8.40 8.80
C SER A 85 -14.89 -7.13 8.50
N HIS A 86 -14.84 -6.13 9.39
CA HIS A 86 -15.48 -4.83 9.13
C HIS A 86 -14.81 -4.05 7.99
N TRP A 87 -13.49 -4.15 7.85
CA TRP A 87 -12.79 -3.57 6.71
C TRP A 87 -13.09 -4.30 5.39
N GLN A 88 -13.28 -5.62 5.43
CA GLN A 88 -13.69 -6.40 4.25
C GLN A 88 -15.08 -5.99 3.76
N GLU A 89 -16.01 -5.69 4.68
CA GLU A 89 -17.32 -5.15 4.33
C GLU A 89 -17.27 -3.77 3.68
N GLU A 90 -16.30 -2.93 4.03
CA GLU A 90 -16.14 -1.59 3.46
C GLU A 90 -15.37 -1.62 2.13
N PHE A 91 -14.32 -2.44 2.02
CA PHE A 91 -13.41 -2.47 0.87
C PHE A 91 -13.71 -3.58 -0.14
N LYS A 92 -14.90 -4.20 -0.08
CA LYS A 92 -15.34 -5.33 -0.94
C LYS A 92 -14.65 -5.38 -2.31
N GLN A 93 -13.83 -6.41 -2.53
CA GLN A 93 -13.10 -6.68 -3.78
C GLN A 93 -12.14 -5.58 -4.28
N LYS A 94 -11.94 -4.49 -3.54
CA LYS A 94 -10.90 -3.50 -3.85
C LYS A 94 -9.52 -4.13 -3.76
N LYS A 95 -8.62 -3.65 -4.61
CA LYS A 95 -7.19 -3.95 -4.49
C LYS A 95 -6.53 -3.08 -3.43
N LEU A 96 -5.39 -3.51 -2.93
CA LEU A 96 -4.64 -2.72 -1.95
C LEU A 96 -4.22 -1.36 -2.51
N SER A 97 -3.89 -1.27 -3.81
CA SER A 97 -3.53 -0.01 -4.48
C SER A 97 -4.67 1.00 -4.58
N GLU A 98 -5.92 0.54 -4.54
CA GLU A 98 -7.11 1.38 -4.70
C GLU A 98 -7.56 2.01 -3.38
N ILE A 99 -7.04 1.52 -2.25
CA ILE A 99 -7.42 2.00 -0.92
C ILE A 99 -6.61 3.25 -0.60
N CYS A 100 -7.30 4.38 -0.48
CA CYS A 100 -6.69 5.65 -0.16
C CYS A 100 -6.99 6.10 1.28
N LYS A 101 -6.26 7.11 1.76
CA LYS A 101 -6.47 7.70 3.09
C LYS A 101 -7.88 8.24 3.30
N LEU A 102 -8.50 8.76 2.22
CA LEU A 102 -9.87 9.28 2.28
C LEU A 102 -10.89 8.16 2.59
N ASP A 103 -10.68 6.95 2.07
CA ASP A 103 -11.54 5.80 2.38
C ASP A 103 -11.47 5.47 3.89
N VAL A 104 -10.28 5.53 4.48
CA VAL A 104 -10.08 5.28 5.92
C VAL A 104 -10.79 6.33 6.79
N GLU A 105 -10.70 7.61 6.43
CA GLU A 105 -11.39 8.68 7.17
C GLU A 105 -12.92 8.57 7.00
N ARG A 106 -13.42 8.17 5.82
CA ARG A 106 -14.85 7.90 5.59
C ARG A 106 -15.36 6.76 6.48
N TYR A 107 -14.65 5.63 6.50
CA TYR A 107 -14.98 4.52 7.38
C TYR A 107 -14.99 4.95 8.85
N LYS A 108 -13.96 5.67 9.29
CA LYS A 108 -13.83 6.16 10.67
C LYS A 108 -15.00 7.07 11.07
N ALA A 109 -15.46 7.94 10.18
CA ALA A 109 -16.61 8.81 10.44
C ALA A 109 -17.90 7.99 10.62
N LYS A 110 -18.18 7.08 9.69
CA LYS A 110 -19.32 6.15 9.73
C LYS A 110 -19.30 5.25 10.97
N ARG A 111 -18.13 4.69 11.29
CA ARG A 111 -17.99 3.70 12.36
C ARG A 111 -18.13 4.31 13.76
N LYS A 112 -17.71 5.57 13.94
CA LYS A 112 -17.84 6.31 15.20
C LYS A 112 -19.30 6.45 15.66
N GLU A 113 -20.26 6.44 14.75
CA GLU A 113 -21.69 6.57 15.09
C GLU A 113 -22.25 5.29 15.73
N VAL A 114 -21.62 4.14 15.49
CA VAL A 114 -22.12 2.83 15.90
C VAL A 114 -21.36 2.28 17.11
N VAL A 115 -20.05 2.57 17.22
CA VAL A 115 -19.19 1.98 18.25
C VAL A 115 -18.38 3.02 19.00
N ALA A 116 -17.87 2.64 20.18
CA ALA A 116 -17.02 3.50 20.99
C ALA A 116 -15.75 3.93 20.23
N PRO A 117 -15.22 5.15 20.46
CA PRO A 117 -14.00 5.65 19.83
C PRO A 117 -12.79 4.71 19.96
N ARG A 118 -12.71 3.98 21.07
CA ARG A 118 -11.67 2.96 21.30
C ARG A 118 -11.72 1.87 20.23
N THR A 119 -12.90 1.34 19.93
CA THR A 119 -13.08 0.27 18.94
C THR A 119 -12.62 0.72 17.56
N VAL A 120 -13.04 1.92 17.14
CA VAL A 120 -12.62 2.50 15.85
C VAL A 120 -11.09 2.65 15.78
N ASN A 121 -10.46 3.12 16.86
CA ASN A 121 -9.01 3.28 16.90
C ASN A 121 -8.27 1.95 16.80
N GLU A 122 -8.79 0.90 17.44
CA GLU A 122 -8.23 -0.44 17.35
C GLU A 122 -8.39 -1.05 15.95
N GLU A 123 -9.54 -0.84 15.30
CA GLU A 123 -9.77 -1.24 13.91
C GLU A 123 -8.79 -0.54 12.95
N ILE A 124 -8.57 0.78 13.10
CA ILE A 124 -7.58 1.54 12.31
C ILE A 124 -6.16 1.04 12.60
N ALA A 125 -5.83 0.76 13.86
CA ALA A 125 -4.53 0.20 14.23
C ALA A 125 -4.32 -1.19 13.62
N CYS A 126 -5.37 -2.01 13.53
CA CYS A 126 -5.34 -3.29 12.84
C CYS A 126 -5.04 -3.11 11.35
N LEU A 127 -5.77 -2.22 10.67
CA LEU A 127 -5.55 -1.91 9.25
C LEU A 127 -4.11 -1.42 8.99
N LYS A 128 -3.58 -0.57 9.87
CA LYS A 128 -2.20 -0.10 9.81
C LYS A 128 -1.20 -1.27 9.84
N ARG A 129 -1.40 -2.24 10.75
CA ARG A 129 -0.54 -3.42 10.87
C ARG A 129 -0.60 -4.29 9.64
N LEU A 130 -1.79 -4.51 9.07
CA LEU A 130 -1.97 -5.27 7.83
C LEU A 130 -1.17 -4.65 6.68
N PHE A 131 -1.37 -3.35 6.39
CA PHE A 131 -0.66 -2.70 5.29
C PHE A 131 0.86 -2.69 5.48
N ASN A 132 1.34 -2.45 6.71
CA ASN A 132 2.78 -2.54 6.99
C ASN A 132 3.34 -3.94 6.71
N ARG A 133 2.59 -4.99 7.09
CA ARG A 133 3.00 -6.37 6.83
C ARG A 133 3.02 -6.69 5.33
N MET A 134 2.03 -6.19 4.57
CA MET A 134 2.01 -6.36 3.12
C MET A 134 3.18 -5.66 2.42
N VAL A 135 3.60 -4.48 2.91
CA VAL A 135 4.81 -3.81 2.44
C VAL A 135 6.06 -4.65 2.73
N GLU A 136 6.17 -5.19 3.94
CA GLU A 136 7.29 -6.02 4.36
C GLU A 136 7.42 -7.30 3.54
N TRP A 137 6.30 -7.93 3.20
CA TRP A 137 6.26 -9.11 2.31
C TRP A 137 6.39 -8.77 0.83
N GLY A 138 6.46 -7.48 0.47
CA GLY A 138 6.54 -7.04 -0.92
C GLY A 138 5.26 -7.29 -1.74
N LEU A 139 4.12 -7.54 -1.07
CA LEU A 139 2.79 -7.74 -1.65
C LEU A 139 2.02 -6.44 -1.83
N PHE A 140 2.51 -5.34 -1.25
CA PHE A 140 1.98 -4.01 -1.48
C PHE A 140 3.14 -3.03 -1.68
N ILE A 141 3.01 -2.16 -2.68
CA ILE A 141 3.93 -1.05 -2.92
C ILE A 141 3.11 0.22 -2.85
N GLY A 142 3.34 1.01 -1.81
CA GLY A 142 2.64 2.27 -1.62
C GLY A 142 2.86 2.81 -0.22
N GLU A 143 2.32 3.99 0.00
CA GLU A 143 2.20 4.51 1.36
C GLU A 143 1.02 3.84 2.05
N ASN A 144 1.20 3.48 3.32
CA ASN A 144 0.11 2.92 4.11
C ASN A 144 -1.04 3.95 4.21
N PRO A 145 -2.28 3.62 3.83
CA PRO A 145 -3.39 4.58 3.80
C PRO A 145 -3.78 5.10 5.19
N THR A 146 -3.36 4.41 6.26
CA THR A 146 -3.56 4.87 7.63
C THR A 146 -2.50 5.87 8.10
N LYS A 147 -1.45 6.13 7.31
CA LYS A 147 -0.37 7.02 7.72
C LYS A 147 -0.88 8.46 7.87
N GLY A 148 -0.67 9.02 9.07
CA GLY A 148 -1.16 10.34 9.43
C GLY A 148 -2.67 10.44 9.62
N VAL A 149 -3.41 9.33 9.71
CA VAL A 149 -4.79 9.31 10.22
C VAL A 149 -4.73 9.47 11.73
N LYS A 150 -5.36 10.52 12.27
CA LYS A 150 -5.39 10.76 13.72
C LYS A 150 -6.42 9.86 14.39
N PHE A 151 -6.08 9.29 15.54
CA PHE A 151 -7.05 8.55 16.35
C PHE A 151 -8.11 9.47 16.97
N LEU A 152 -9.29 8.90 17.20
CA LEU A 152 -10.37 9.56 17.92
C LEU A 152 -9.99 9.73 19.40
N ARG A 153 -10.37 10.86 19.98
CA ARG A 153 -10.17 11.12 21.41
C ARG A 153 -10.94 10.08 22.23
N GLN A 154 -10.26 9.47 23.18
CA GLN A 154 -10.87 8.53 24.13
C GLN A 154 -11.12 9.26 25.44
N SER A 155 -12.24 8.96 26.10
CA SER A 155 -12.44 9.39 27.48
C SER A 155 -11.36 8.72 28.35
N PRO A 156 -10.76 9.44 29.33
CA PRO A 156 -9.82 8.82 30.25
C PRO A 156 -10.51 7.61 30.90
N GLY A 157 -9.86 6.44 30.79
CA GLY A 157 -10.42 5.19 31.32
C GLY A 157 -10.70 5.33 32.81
N ARG A 158 -11.77 4.71 33.29
CA ARG A 158 -12.10 4.69 34.72
C ARG A 158 -11.07 3.81 35.45
N ILE A 159 -10.01 4.42 35.97
CA ILE A 159 -9.05 3.75 36.85
C ILE A 159 -9.74 3.62 38.21
N LYS A 160 -10.12 2.39 38.58
CA LYS A 160 -10.56 2.06 39.95
C LYS A 160 -9.35 1.47 40.66
N PHE A 161 -8.89 2.13 41.72
CA PHE A 161 -7.96 1.53 42.66
C PHE A 161 -8.74 0.59 43.58
N LEU A 162 -8.17 -0.57 43.89
CA LEU A 162 -8.67 -1.43 44.95
C LEU A 162 -8.28 -0.75 46.27
N SER A 163 -9.26 -0.25 47.03
CA SER A 163 -9.03 0.12 48.43
C SER A 163 -9.07 -1.17 49.25
N GLU A 164 -8.05 -1.37 50.09
CA GLU A 164 -7.96 -2.48 51.06
C GLU A 164 -9.13 -2.53 52.04
#